data_AF-A0A943QM51-F1
#
_entry.id   AF-A0A943QM51-F1
#
_cell.length_a   1.000
_cell.length_b   1.000
_cell.length_c   1.000
_cell.angle_alpha   90.00
_cell.angle_beta   90.00
_cell.angle_gamma   90.00
#
_symmetry.space_group_name_H-M   'P 1'
#
loop_
_entity.id
_entity.type
_entity.pdbx_description
1 polymer ?
#
loop_
_entity_poly.entity_id
_entity_poly.type
_entity_poly.pdbx_seq_one_letter_code
_entity_poly.pdbx_strand_id
1 'polypeptide(L)'
;MKDAGLSEIDILDIKDGFVPEGWQVHHKLPIDDSGDNSFENLVLIKNEPYHKVITNYQNSIVRGLKEGEIKKIEFPIPEGSIYPLKNR
;
A
#
# COMPACT_ATOMS: atom_id res chain seq x y z
N MET A 1 6.66 12.06 7.48
CA MET A 1 5.18 12.19 7.60
C MET A 1 4.72 13.53 7.07
N LYS A 2 5.20 14.66 7.62
CA LYS A 2 4.90 16.00 7.09
C LYS A 2 5.24 16.17 5.60
N ASP A 3 6.39 15.67 5.17
CA ASP A 3 6.82 15.69 3.76
C ASP A 3 5.82 14.99 2.83
N ALA A 4 5.12 13.97 3.34
CA ALA A 4 4.09 13.23 2.62
C ALA A 4 2.73 13.99 2.59
N GLY A 5 2.67 15.17 3.21
CA GLY A 5 1.47 16.01 3.28
C GLY A 5 0.56 15.72 4.47
N LEU A 6 0.98 14.88 5.43
CA LEU A 6 0.22 14.64 6.67
C LEU A 6 0.30 15.87 7.58
N SER A 7 -0.86 16.35 8.01
CA SER A 7 -1.00 17.45 8.96
C SER A 7 -0.65 17.03 10.39
N GLU A 8 -0.60 17.99 11.32
CA GLU A 8 -0.37 17.66 12.74
C GLU A 8 -1.49 16.79 13.32
N ILE A 9 -2.74 17.03 12.91
CA ILE A 9 -3.88 16.22 13.39
C ILE A 9 -3.77 14.79 12.88
N ASP A 10 -3.41 14.58 11.61
CA ASP A 10 -3.18 13.24 11.06
C ASP A 10 -2.07 12.49 11.82
N ILE A 11 -1.01 13.20 12.24
CA ILE A 11 0.09 12.58 13.00
C ILE A 11 -0.36 12.21 14.42
N LEU A 12 -1.26 12.99 15.03
CA LEU A 12 -1.85 12.65 16.33
C LEU A 12 -2.76 11.42 16.21
N ASP A 13 -3.60 11.37 15.18
CA ASP A 13 -4.45 10.20 14.90
C ASP A 13 -3.62 8.92 14.79
N ILE A 14 -2.51 8.96 14.05
CA ILE A 14 -1.60 7.80 13.92
C ILE A 14 -0.99 7.40 15.26
N LYS A 15 -0.59 8.37 16.10
CA LYS A 15 -0.04 8.07 17.44
C LYS A 15 -1.07 7.37 18.33
N ASP A 16 -2.34 7.67 18.14
CA ASP A 16 -3.45 7.07 18.87
C ASP A 16 -3.97 5.78 18.21
N GLY A 17 -3.31 5.32 17.13
CA GLY A 17 -3.62 4.08 16.43
C GLY A 17 -4.71 4.21 15.36
N PHE A 18 -5.11 5.43 15.01
CA PHE A 18 -6.07 5.71 13.93
C PHE A 18 -5.35 5.90 12.59
N VAL A 19 -6.09 5.63 11.52
CA VAL A 19 -5.63 5.86 10.15
C VAL A 19 -6.22 7.20 9.66
N PRO A 20 -5.39 8.16 9.21
CA PRO A 20 -5.88 9.44 8.73
C PRO A 20 -6.81 9.32 7.52
N GLU A 21 -7.71 10.31 7.36
CA GLU A 21 -8.60 10.36 6.22
C GLU A 21 -7.83 10.41 4.89
N GLY A 22 -8.24 9.58 3.93
CA GLY A 22 -7.58 9.50 2.62
C GLY A 22 -6.29 8.67 2.60
N TRP A 23 -5.97 7.97 3.70
CA TRP A 23 -4.86 7.03 3.81
C TRP A 23 -5.33 5.64 4.22
N GLN A 24 -4.54 4.62 3.91
CA GLN A 24 -4.76 3.22 4.30
C GLN A 24 -3.42 2.53 4.62
N VAL A 25 -3.47 1.48 5.43
CA VAL A 25 -2.34 0.54 5.56
C VAL A 25 -2.47 -0.51 4.48
N HIS A 26 -1.41 -0.74 3.72
CA HIS A 26 -1.37 -1.70 2.62
C HIS A 26 -0.20 -2.67 2.80
N HIS A 27 -0.40 -3.93 2.40
CA HIS A 27 0.67 -4.91 2.29
C HIS A 27 1.47 -4.69 1.00
N LYS A 28 2.78 -4.52 1.10
CA LYS A 28 3.68 -4.32 -0.05
C LYS A 28 3.71 -5.53 -0.97
N LEU A 29 3.80 -6.71 -0.37
CA LEU A 29 3.60 -8.00 -1.00
C LEU A 29 2.24 -8.54 -0.57
N PRO A 30 1.39 -9.02 -1.50
CA PRO A 30 0.07 -9.54 -1.17
C PRO A 30 0.12 -10.71 -0.18
N ILE A 31 -0.80 -10.76 0.78
CA ILE A 31 -0.88 -11.83 1.78
C ILE A 31 -1.21 -13.21 1.17
N ASP A 32 -1.93 -13.21 0.04
CA ASP A 32 -2.31 -14.42 -0.69
C ASP A 32 -1.17 -14.99 -1.56
N ASP A 33 0.01 -14.36 -1.54
CA ASP A 33 1.21 -14.80 -2.26
C ASP A 33 2.42 -14.86 -1.31
N SER A 34 3.35 -13.91 -1.38
CA SER A 34 4.60 -13.91 -0.62
C SER A 34 4.63 -12.92 0.56
N GLY A 35 3.50 -12.30 0.88
CA GLY A 35 3.39 -11.29 1.93
C GLY A 35 3.12 -11.86 3.32
N ASP A 36 3.50 -11.11 4.35
CA ASP A 36 3.22 -11.40 5.75
C ASP A 36 2.71 -10.15 6.50
N ASN A 37 2.48 -10.28 7.81
CA ASN A 37 2.06 -9.17 8.67
C ASN A 37 3.22 -8.44 9.37
N SER A 38 4.46 -8.60 8.87
CA SER A 38 5.61 -7.86 9.39
C SER A 38 5.49 -6.36 9.07
N PHE A 39 6.01 -5.49 9.93
CA PHE A 39 5.98 -4.03 9.68
C PHE A 39 6.74 -3.67 8.40
N GLU A 40 7.76 -4.46 8.06
CA GLU A 40 8.55 -4.33 6.85
C GLU A 40 7.70 -4.52 5.59
N ASN A 41 6.68 -5.38 5.64
CA ASN A 41 5.71 -5.61 4.57
C ASN A 41 4.51 -4.64 4.60
N LEU A 42 4.44 -3.71 5.55
CA LEU A 42 3.35 -2.73 5.62
C LEU A 42 3.80 -1.35 5.15
N VAL A 43 2.88 -0.60 4.54
CA VAL A 43 3.08 0.80 4.15
C VAL A 43 1.81 1.61 4.45
N LEU A 44 1.97 2.81 5.00
CA LEU A 44 0.91 3.80 5.03
C LEU A 44 0.85 4.50 3.66
N ILE A 45 -0.21 4.26 2.91
CA ILE A 45 -0.35 4.71 1.51
C ILE A 45 -1.54 5.63 1.33
N LYS A 46 -1.38 6.67 0.51
CA LYS A 46 -2.47 7.58 0.15
C LYS A 46 -3.43 6.88 -0.82
N ASN A 47 -4.73 7.01 -0.57
CA ASN A 47 -5.77 6.25 -1.29
C ASN A 47 -5.75 6.55 -2.79
N GLU A 48 -5.81 7.84 -3.13
CA GLU A 48 -5.86 8.31 -4.51
C GLU A 48 -4.55 9.03 -4.90
N PRO A 49 -3.96 8.70 -6.08
CA PRO A 49 -4.29 7.55 -6.93
C PRO A 49 -3.61 6.24 -6.46
N TYR A 50 -2.70 6.31 -5.48
CA TYR A 50 -1.64 5.32 -5.32
C TYR A 50 -2.13 3.94 -4.90
N HIS A 51 -2.89 3.84 -3.80
CA HIS A 51 -3.44 2.56 -3.36
C HIS A 51 -4.31 1.92 -4.45
N LYS A 52 -5.20 2.74 -5.04
CA LYS A 52 -6.11 2.31 -6.10
C LYS A 52 -5.39 1.77 -7.33
N VAL A 53 -4.30 2.40 -7.76
CA VAL A 53 -3.52 1.95 -8.92
C VAL A 53 -2.90 0.57 -8.65
N ILE A 54 -2.32 0.36 -7.47
CA ILE A 54 -1.72 -0.94 -7.10
C ILE A 54 -2.78 -2.03 -7.06
N THR A 55 -3.90 -1.80 -6.37
CA THR A 55 -5.00 -2.77 -6.29
C THR A 55 -5.60 -3.08 -7.67
N ASN A 56 -5.79 -2.06 -8.52
CA ASN A 56 -6.32 -2.28 -9.86
C ASN A 56 -5.35 -3.06 -10.75
N TYR A 57 -4.05 -2.78 -10.65
CA TYR A 57 -3.03 -3.53 -11.36
C TYR A 57 -3.03 -4.99 -10.90
N GLN A 58 -3.00 -5.24 -9.58
CA GLN A 58 -3.11 -6.59 -9.01
C GLN A 58 -4.36 -7.32 -9.51
N ASN A 59 -5.52 -6.69 -9.45
CA ASN A 59 -6.76 -7.27 -9.95
C ASN A 59 -6.70 -7.59 -11.45
N SER A 60 -6.02 -6.77 -12.25
CA SER A 60 -5.89 -6.97 -13.69
C SER A 60 -4.98 -8.15 -14.06
N ILE A 61 -3.93 -8.40 -13.27
CA ILE A 61 -2.97 -9.48 -13.52
C ILE A 61 -3.51 -10.85 -13.07
N VAL A 62 -4.26 -10.88 -11.96
CA VAL A 62 -4.79 -12.14 -11.40
C VAL A 62 -6.08 -12.56 -12.09
N ARG A 63 -6.79 -11.61 -12.71
CA ARG A 63 -7.99 -11.90 -13.48
C ARG A 63 -7.65 -12.83 -14.63
N GLY A 64 -8.17 -14.04 -14.56
CA GLY A 64 -8.01 -15.07 -15.59
C GLY A 64 -6.87 -16.06 -15.35
N LEU A 65 -6.11 -15.93 -14.25
CA LEU A 65 -5.24 -17.01 -13.80
C LEU A 65 -6.10 -18.20 -13.38
N LYS A 66 -5.75 -19.39 -13.89
CA LYS A 66 -6.40 -20.64 -13.48
C LYS A 66 -5.73 -21.22 -12.25
N GLU A 67 -6.45 -22.07 -11.53
CA GLU A 67 -5.86 -22.83 -10.42
C GLU A 67 -4.62 -23.60 -10.89
N GLY A 68 -3.51 -23.42 -10.17
CA GLY A 68 -2.20 -24.03 -10.50
C GLY A 68 -1.39 -23.30 -11.58
N GLU A 69 -1.91 -22.24 -12.19
CA GLU A 69 -1.16 -21.43 -13.15
C GLU A 69 -0.20 -20.47 -12.42
N ILE A 70 1.05 -20.42 -12.87
CA ILE A 70 2.09 -19.54 -12.33
C ILE A 70 2.46 -18.50 -13.38
N LYS A 71 2.44 -17.23 -12.99
CA LYS A 71 2.84 -16.11 -13.84
C LYS A 71 3.86 -15.25 -13.12
N LYS A 72 5.04 -15.09 -13.72
CA LYS A 72 6.04 -14.11 -13.27
C LYS A 72 5.72 -12.75 -13.84
N ILE A 73 5.71 -11.73 -12.98
CA ILE A 73 5.44 -10.34 -13.37
C ILE A 73 6.39 -9.39 -12.67
N GLU A 74 6.50 -8.19 -13.21
CA GLU A 74 7.00 -7.04 -12.47
C GLU A 74 5.82 -6.41 -11.71
N PHE A 75 5.92 -6.40 -10.37
CA PHE A 75 4.90 -5.84 -9.49
C PHE A 75 5.40 -4.54 -8.86
N PRO A 76 4.62 -3.45 -8.87
CA PRO A 76 5.03 -2.19 -8.27
C PRO A 76 4.97 -2.28 -6.74
N ILE A 77 6.13 -2.41 -6.11
CA ILE A 77 6.25 -2.44 -4.65
C ILE A 77 6.45 -1.00 -4.14
N PRO A 78 5.54 -0.46 -3.31
CA PRO A 78 5.71 0.86 -2.74
C PRO A 78 6.88 0.86 -1.73
N GLU A 79 7.79 1.81 -1.91
CA GLU A 79 8.99 1.93 -1.08
C GLU A 79 8.72 2.63 0.27
N GLY A 80 9.54 2.30 1.27
CA GLY A 80 9.51 2.94 2.58
C GLY A 80 8.32 2.51 3.45
N SER A 81 8.06 3.26 4.51
CA SER A 81 6.92 3.06 5.41
C SER A 81 5.73 3.97 5.10
N ILE A 82 5.90 4.96 4.22
CA ILE A 82 4.88 5.93 3.81
C ILE A 82 5.00 6.20 2.31
N TYR A 83 3.89 6.14 1.58
CA TYR A 83 3.86 6.36 0.14
C TYR A 83 2.71 7.28 -0.33
N PRO A 84 3.00 8.34 -1.12
CA PRO A 84 4.32 8.77 -1.57
C PRO A 84 5.10 9.45 -0.42
N LEU A 85 6.43 9.38 -0.45
CA LEU A 85 7.27 10.01 0.56
C LEU A 85 7.19 11.54 0.54
N LYS A 86 6.94 12.11 -0.65
CA LYS A 86 6.72 13.54 -0.87
C LYS A 86 5.40 13.75 -1.58
N ASN A 87 4.56 14.62 -1.03
CA ASN A 87 3.38 15.11 -1.74
C ASN A 87 3.91 15.95 -2.93
N ARG A 88 3.63 15.50 -4.16
CA ARG A 88 4.00 16.23 -5.39
C ARG A 88 2.96 17.29 -5.71
#